data_AF-A0A8T2PQU8-F1
#
_entry.id   AF-A0A8T2PQU8-F1
#
_cell.length_a   1.000
_cell.length_b   1.000
_cell.length_c   1.000
_cell.angle_alpha   90.00
_cell.angle_beta   90.00
_cell.angle_gamma   90.00
#
_symmetry.space_group_name_H-M   'P 1'
#
loop_
_entity.id
_entity.type
_entity.pdbx_description
1 polymer ?
#
loop_
_entity_poly.entity_id
_entity_poly.type
_entity_poly.pdbx_seq_one_letter_code
_entity_poly.pdbx_strand_id
1 'polypeptide(L)'
;MSCSEDGSVRMWELQDLPLPAEPASAGFFGMWTFGRSNKQASQQVKKVPEVTGLRTLELTGDLIGHSGAVQMFVHFPDLGLVTCSTDQLIIVWKNGEMEARFRSLALFQKLEENQGL
;
A
#
# COMPACT_ATOMS: atom_id res chain seq x y z
N MET A 1 10.80 3.22 0.26
CA MET A 1 10.89 4.69 0.12
C MET A 1 11.14 5.05 -1.33
N SER A 2 10.60 6.16 -1.81
CA SER A 2 10.81 6.65 -3.18
C SER A 2 11.02 8.16 -3.20
N CYS A 3 11.92 8.63 -4.06
CA CYS A 3 12.12 10.05 -4.37
C CYS A 3 11.23 10.48 -5.54
N SER A 4 10.82 11.74 -5.56
CA SER A 4 9.93 12.29 -6.59
C SER A 4 10.44 13.64 -7.09
N GLU A 5 10.03 13.99 -8.31
CA GLU A 5 10.32 15.28 -8.94
C GLU A 5 9.55 16.44 -8.29
N ASP A 6 8.46 16.13 -7.58
CA ASP A 6 7.63 17.10 -6.85
C ASP A 6 8.25 17.60 -5.52
N GLY A 7 9.50 17.22 -5.23
CA GLY A 7 10.19 17.59 -3.99
C GLY A 7 9.80 16.77 -2.77
N SER A 8 9.03 15.68 -2.95
CA SER A 8 8.65 14.77 -1.88
C SER A 8 9.50 13.49 -1.85
N VAL A 9 9.64 12.93 -0.64
CA VAL A 9 10.01 11.53 -0.43
C VAL A 9 8.83 10.78 0.16
N ARG A 10 8.47 9.65 -0.44
CA ARG A 10 7.31 8.85 -0.02
C ARG A 10 7.75 7.59 0.70
N MET A 11 7.06 7.27 1.79
CA MET A 11 7.26 6.08 2.60
C MET A 11 6.14 5.09 2.37
N TRP A 12 6.54 3.83 2.29
CA TRP A 12 5.68 2.76 1.85
C TRP A 12 5.87 1.57 2.78
N GLU A 13 4.77 0.93 3.15
CA GLU A 13 4.78 -0.29 3.95
C GLU A 13 4.20 -1.44 3.13
N LEU A 14 4.85 -2.60 3.22
CA LEU A 14 4.35 -3.83 2.61
C LEU A 14 3.32 -4.44 3.56
N GLN A 15 2.11 -4.62 3.06
CA GLN A 15 1.08 -5.37 3.76
C GLN A 15 0.75 -6.66 3.03
N ASP A 16 0.59 -7.73 3.81
CA ASP A 16 0.13 -9.01 3.29
C ASP A 16 -1.38 -8.92 3.04
N LEU A 17 -1.83 -9.24 1.82
CA LEU A 17 -3.25 -9.42 1.60
C LEU A 17 -3.72 -10.69 2.31
N PRO A 18 -4.87 -10.65 3.01
CA PRO A 18 -5.48 -11.87 3.48
C PRO A 18 -5.71 -12.80 2.29
N LEU A 19 -5.34 -14.07 2.45
CA LEU A 19 -5.50 -15.08 1.39
C LEU A 19 -6.96 -15.06 0.91
N PRO A 20 -7.22 -15.12 -0.40
CA PRO A 20 -8.58 -15.28 -0.89
C PRO A 20 -9.17 -16.51 -0.21
N ALA A 21 -10.27 -16.32 0.50
CA ALA A 21 -10.97 -17.42 1.15
C ALA A 21 -11.19 -18.52 0.11
N GLU A 22 -10.79 -19.74 0.43
CA GLU A 22 -11.10 -20.93 -0.37
C GLU A 22 -12.57 -20.81 -0.79
N PRO A 23 -12.90 -20.93 -2.10
CA PRO A 23 -14.29 -20.94 -2.50
C PRO A 23 -14.93 -22.03 -1.66
N ALA A 24 -15.93 -21.65 -0.85
CA ALA A 24 -16.61 -22.58 0.04
C ALA A 24 -16.85 -23.84 -0.79
N SER A 25 -16.24 -24.97 -0.35
CA SER A 25 -16.50 -26.25 -0.97
C SER A 25 -18.00 -26.29 -1.18
N ALA A 26 -18.46 -26.58 -2.40
CA ALA A 26 -19.85 -26.86 -2.66
C ALA A 26 -20.20 -28.18 -1.94
N GLY A 27 -20.10 -28.15 -0.61
CA GLY A 27 -20.61 -29.13 0.30
C GLY A 27 -22.09 -29.07 0.09
N PHE A 28 -22.57 -30.03 -0.68
CA PHE A 28 -23.86 -30.69 -0.56
C PHE A 28 -24.79 -30.00 0.46
N PHE A 29 -25.34 -28.85 0.09
CA PHE A 29 -26.67 -28.49 0.55
C PHE A 29 -27.58 -29.46 -0.18
N GLY A 30 -27.79 -30.62 0.44
CA GLY A 30 -28.73 -31.63 -0.02
C GLY A 30 -30.14 -31.07 0.03
N MET A 31 -30.49 -30.25 -0.95
CA MET A 31 -31.88 -30.11 -1.34
C MET A 31 -32.21 -31.41 -2.09
N TRP A 32 -32.94 -32.30 -1.42
CA TRP A 32 -33.54 -33.47 -2.05
C TRP A 32 -34.52 -32.99 -3.12
N THR A 33 -34.06 -32.86 -4.36
CA THR A 33 -34.93 -32.73 -5.52
C THR A 33 -34.85 -34.01 -6.32
N PHE A 34 -35.99 -34.70 -6.42
CA PHE A 34 -36.17 -35.86 -7.28
C PHE A 34 -35.99 -35.45 -8.74
N GLY A 35 -34.99 -36.01 -9.43
CA GLY A 35 -34.78 -35.75 -10.85
C GLY A 35 -33.70 -36.64 -11.45
N ARG A 36 -34.05 -37.34 -12.54
CA ARG A 36 -33.32 -38.47 -13.12
C ARG A 36 -31.93 -38.12 -13.70
N SER A 37 -31.05 -39.12 -13.58
CA SER A 37 -29.80 -39.38 -14.32
C SER A 37 -29.59 -38.59 -15.61
N ASN A 38 -28.50 -37.83 -15.69
CA ASN A 38 -27.72 -37.71 -16.93
C ASN A 38 -26.27 -37.24 -16.67
N LYS A 39 -25.33 -38.12 -17.04
CA LYS A 39 -23.94 -37.89 -17.50
C LYS A 39 -23.12 -36.77 -16.84
N GLN A 40 -22.15 -37.19 -16.03
CA GLN A 40 -20.98 -36.41 -15.61
C GLN A 40 -20.28 -35.78 -16.82
N ALA A 41 -20.42 -34.46 -16.98
CA ALA A 41 -19.49 -33.66 -17.77
C ALA A 41 -18.40 -33.16 -16.81
N SER A 42 -17.20 -33.71 -16.95
CA SER A 42 -15.98 -33.26 -16.30
C SER A 42 -15.75 -31.78 -16.62
N GLN A 43 -16.16 -30.89 -15.72
CA GLN A 43 -15.65 -29.52 -15.74
C GLN A 43 -14.17 -29.62 -15.35
N GLN A 44 -13.30 -29.45 -16.33
CA GLN A 44 -11.90 -29.13 -16.08
C GLN A 44 -11.89 -27.83 -15.27
N VAL A 45 -11.79 -27.97 -13.95
CA VAL A 45 -11.39 -26.90 -13.06
C VAL A 45 -10.01 -26.50 -13.54
N LYS A 46 -9.94 -25.36 -14.25
CA LYS A 46 -8.67 -24.68 -14.48
C LYS A 46 -8.08 -24.47 -13.09
N LYS A 47 -6.99 -25.18 -12.77
CA LYS A 47 -6.17 -24.86 -11.61
C LYS A 47 -5.68 -23.43 -11.83
N VAL A 48 -6.39 -22.47 -11.25
CA VAL A 48 -5.89 -21.12 -11.06
C VAL A 48 -4.61 -21.30 -10.27
N PRO A 49 -3.46 -20.80 -10.75
CA PRO A 49 -2.24 -20.82 -9.96
C PRO A 49 -2.57 -20.18 -8.62
N GLU A 50 -2.37 -20.94 -7.54
CA GLU A 50 -2.49 -20.45 -6.18
C GLU A 50 -1.43 -19.36 -6.01
N VAL A 51 -1.84 -18.09 -6.15
CA VAL A 51 -0.97 -16.94 -5.87
C VAL A 51 -0.93 -16.80 -4.35
N THR A 52 -0.13 -17.66 -3.72
CA THR A 52 0.21 -17.54 -2.31
C THR A 52 1.06 -16.29 -2.12
N GLY A 53 0.61 -15.39 -1.23
CA GLY A 53 1.38 -14.21 -0.82
C GLY A 53 1.27 -12.99 -1.73
N LEU A 54 0.05 -12.60 -2.12
CA LEU A 54 -0.18 -11.26 -2.64
C LEU A 54 0.20 -10.23 -1.56
N ARG A 55 1.12 -9.32 -1.89
CA ARG A 55 1.50 -8.20 -1.05
C ARG A 55 1.09 -6.90 -1.71
N THR A 56 0.47 -6.02 -0.94
CA THR A 56 0.19 -4.65 -1.36
C THR A 56 1.21 -3.69 -0.75
N LEU A 57 1.38 -2.55 -1.38
CA LEU A 57 2.26 -1.49 -0.90
C LEU A 57 1.39 -0.29 -0.54
N GLU A 58 1.29 0.01 0.75
CA GLU A 58 0.48 1.13 1.26
C GLU A 58 1.36 2.34 1.55
N LEU A 59 0.88 3.54 1.19
CA LEU A 59 1.56 4.80 1.47
C LEU A 59 1.36 5.14 2.95
N THR A 60 2.45 5.18 3.72
CA THR A 60 2.40 5.43 5.17
C THR A 60 2.77 6.86 5.56
N GLY A 61 3.34 7.62 4.63
CA GLY A 61 3.63 9.04 4.85
C GLY A 61 4.49 9.65 3.75
N ASP A 62 4.62 10.97 3.80
CA ASP A 62 5.42 11.79 2.92
C ASP A 62 6.31 12.79 3.68
N LEU A 63 7.50 13.03 3.11
CA LEU A 63 8.43 14.05 3.57
C LEU A 63 8.47 15.15 2.52
N ILE A 64 7.87 16.29 2.85
CA ILE A 64 7.75 17.45 1.97
C ILE A 64 8.60 18.58 2.54
N GLY A 65 9.51 19.11 1.72
CA GLY A 65 10.36 20.24 2.13
C GLY A 65 11.32 20.74 1.06
N HIS A 66 11.67 19.91 0.08
CA HIS A 66 12.47 20.36 -1.05
C HIS A 66 11.63 21.16 -2.05
N SER A 67 12.24 22.17 -2.67
CA SER A 67 11.61 22.96 -3.74
C SER A 67 11.94 22.43 -5.14
N GLY A 68 12.77 21.38 -5.23
CA GLY A 68 13.18 20.74 -6.48
C GLY A 68 13.19 19.22 -6.36
N ALA A 69 13.50 18.55 -7.47
CA ALA A 69 13.48 17.09 -7.56
C ALA A 69 14.45 16.45 -6.56
N VAL A 70 13.93 15.55 -5.72
CA VAL A 70 14.76 14.80 -4.78
C VAL A 70 15.58 13.79 -5.58
N GLN A 71 16.90 13.90 -5.48
CA GLN A 71 17.81 13.04 -6.25
C GLN A 71 18.25 11.81 -5.48
N MET A 72 18.41 11.94 -4.16
CA MET A 72 18.87 10.85 -3.32
C MET A 72 18.38 10.99 -1.87
N PHE A 73 18.27 9.86 -1.19
CA PHE A 73 18.07 9.78 0.25
C PHE A 73 18.99 8.75 0.88
N VAL A 74 19.33 8.95 2.15
CA VAL A 74 20.09 8.01 2.98
C VAL A 74 19.35 7.84 4.30
N HIS A 75 19.03 6.59 4.66
CA HIS A 75 18.29 6.25 5.88
C HIS A 75 19.21 5.69 6.95
N PHE A 76 19.12 6.25 8.15
CA PHE A 76 19.81 5.85 9.36
C PHE A 76 18.76 5.41 10.39
N PRO A 77 18.61 4.09 10.67
CA PRO A 77 17.53 3.57 11.51
C PRO A 77 17.35 4.29 12.85
N ASP A 78 18.45 4.66 13.51
CA ASP A 78 18.41 5.27 14.84
C ASP A 78 18.48 6.81 14.82
N LEU A 79 18.78 7.41 13.66
CA LEU A 79 19.08 8.86 13.56
C LEU A 79 18.11 9.61 12.65
N GLY A 80 17.46 8.92 11.71
CA GLY A 80 16.49 9.48 10.78
C GLY A 80 16.92 9.38 9.31
N LEU A 81 16.48 10.32 8.49
CA LEU A 81 16.69 10.31 7.04
C LEU A 81 17.40 11.57 6.59
N VAL A 82 18.28 11.47 5.60
CA VAL A 82 18.89 12.62 4.92
C VAL A 82 18.48 12.60 3.47
N THR A 83 18.06 13.73 2.92
CA THR A 83 17.67 13.88 1.50
C THR A 83 18.48 14.99 0.84
N CYS A 84 18.77 14.84 -0.45
CA CYS A 84 19.33 15.91 -1.27
C CYS A 84 18.53 16.10 -2.56
N SER A 85 18.51 17.33 -3.06
CA SER A 85 17.68 17.73 -4.19
C SER A 85 18.42 18.67 -5.15
N THR A 86 17.85 18.87 -6.33
CA THR A 86 18.28 19.87 -7.30
C THR A 86 18.19 21.31 -6.79
N ASP A 87 17.48 21.54 -5.67
CA ASP A 87 17.44 22.85 -4.99
C ASP A 87 18.73 23.20 -4.23
N GLN A 88 19.76 22.34 -4.31
CA GLN A 88 21.07 22.50 -3.68
C GLN A 88 21.03 22.44 -2.15
N LEU A 89 19.93 21.93 -1.58
CA LEU A 89 19.80 21.73 -0.15
C LEU A 89 19.97 20.26 0.22
N ILE A 90 20.43 20.07 1.46
CA ILE A 90 20.37 18.79 2.16
C ILE A 90 19.42 18.98 3.34
N ILE A 91 18.38 18.15 3.42
CA ILE A 91 17.43 18.18 4.53
C ILE A 91 17.65 16.94 5.41
N VAL A 92 17.75 17.18 6.71
CA VAL A 92 17.87 16.12 7.72
C VAL A 92 16.52 15.99 8.43
N TRP A 93 15.93 14.81 8.32
CA TRP A 93 14.65 14.46 8.90
C TRP A 93 14.89 13.61 10.14
N LYS A 94 14.78 14.24 11.31
CA LYS A 94 14.81 13.51 12.58
C LYS A 94 13.53 12.68 12.70
N ASN A 95 13.67 11.36 12.86
CA ASN A 95 12.53 10.44 12.94
C ASN A 95 11.52 10.61 11.79
N GLY A 96 12.00 10.53 10.55
CA GLY A 96 11.25 10.86 9.33
C GLY A 96 9.88 10.17 9.21
N GLU A 97 9.75 8.91 9.64
CA GLU A 97 8.46 8.20 9.62
C GLU A 97 7.41 8.91 10.49
N MET A 98 7.77 9.21 11.73
CA MET A 98 6.88 9.88 12.69
C MET A 98 6.54 11.29 12.23
N GLU A 99 7.54 12.04 11.79
CA GLU A 99 7.38 13.42 11.31
C GLU A 99 6.53 13.51 10.05
N ALA A 100 6.63 12.54 9.13
CA ALA A 100 5.75 12.48 7.97
C ALA A 100 4.30 12.23 8.36
N ARG A 101 4.05 11.24 9.23
CA ARG A 101 2.68 10.96 9.72
C ARG A 101 2.05 12.19 10.37
N PHE A 102 2.83 12.93 11.15
CA PHE A 102 2.34 14.17 11.77
C PHE A 102 2.09 15.28 10.75
N ARG A 103 2.97 15.47 9.76
CA ARG A 103 2.76 16.48 8.70
C ARG A 103 1.58 16.13 7.80
N SER A 104 1.42 14.87 7.42
CA SER A 104 0.29 14.42 6.61
C SER A 104 -1.02 14.63 7.37
N LEU A 105 -1.08 14.24 8.65
CA LEU A 105 -2.26 14.48 9.50
C LEU A 105 -2.58 15.99 9.59
N ALA A 106 -1.57 16.82 9.86
CA ALA A 106 -1.75 18.26 9.96
C ALA A 106 -2.20 18.89 8.63
N LEU A 107 -1.71 18.39 7.49
CA LEU A 107 -2.15 18.80 6.15
C LEU A 107 -3.61 18.46 5.93
N PHE A 108 -4.03 17.22 6.21
CA PHE A 108 -5.43 16.79 6.05
C PHE A 108 -6.36 17.62 6.93
N GLN A 109 -6.00 17.86 8.20
CA GLN A 109 -6.75 18.74 9.09
C GLN A 109 -6.88 20.16 8.51
N LYS A 110 -5.77 20.73 8.00
CA LYS A 110 -5.80 22.05 7.35
C LYS A 110 -6.66 22.09 6.10
N LEU A 111 -6.66 21.02 5.30
CA LEU A 111 -7.49 20.93 4.10
C LEU A 111 -8.97 20.84 4.46
N GLU A 112 -9.33 20.11 5.51
CA GLU A 112 -10.69 20.07 6.05
C GLU A 112 -11.13 21.45 6.58
N GLU A 113 -10.27 22.14 7.33
CA GLU A 113 -10.53 23.51 7.80
C GLU A 113 -10.72 24.50 6.64
N ASN A 114 -9.92 24.38 5.58
CA ASN A 114 -9.99 25.27 4.41
C ASN A 114 -11.12 24.91 3.44
N GLN A 115 -11.70 23.71 3.53
CA GLN A 115 -12.89 23.29 2.77
C GLN A 115 -14.20 23.51 3.55
N GLY A 116 -14.15 24.24 4.67
CA GLY A 116 -15.33 24.74 5.37
C GLY A 116 -16.00 25.93 4.66
N LEU A 117 -16.94 25.60 3.76
CA LEU A 117 -17.85 26.39 2.90
C LEU A 117 -17.42 26.60 1.44
#